data_AF-A0A4Y8C881-F1
#
_entry.id   AF-A0A4Y8C881-F1
#
_cell.length_a   1.000
_cell.length_b   1.000
_cell.length_c   1.000
_cell.angle_alpha   90.00
_cell.angle_beta   90.00
_cell.angle_gamma   90.00
#
_symmetry.space_group_name_H-M   'P 1'
#
loop_
_entity.id
_entity.type
_entity.pdbx_description
1 polymer ?
#
loop_
_entity_poly.entity_id
_entity_poly.type
_entity_poly.pdbx_seq_one_letter_code
_entity_poly.pdbx_strand_id
1 'polypeptide(L)'
;ISNLLQGMNIKVDPNDIKSKNTAAVMVTAKLPAFAKSGDKLDITVSSMGDAKSLQGGTLLLTALRGIDGEIYAIAQGSISTGGLTPRPGGAGSHSTTATVMGGANVEREIPQNFSQNNDLTLSLKVA
;
A
#
# COMPACT_ATOMS: atom_id res chain seq x y z
N ILE A 1 2.73 -16.99 -1.71
CA ILE A 1 1.33 -17.05 -2.26
C ILE A 1 0.54 -18.23 -1.73
N SER A 2 1.14 -19.43 -1.61
CA SER A 2 0.46 -20.61 -1.04
C SER A 2 -0.08 -20.35 0.37
N ASN A 3 0.68 -19.68 1.24
CA ASN A 3 0.22 -19.32 2.60
C ASN A 3 -0.92 -18.28 2.62
N LEU A 4 -1.02 -17.39 1.61
CA LEU A 4 -2.07 -16.37 1.54
C LEU A 4 -3.38 -16.95 0.99
N LEU A 5 -3.28 -17.84 0.00
CA LEU A 5 -4.44 -18.55 -0.58
C LEU A 5 -5.01 -19.58 0.40
N GLN A 6 -4.15 -20.26 1.18
CA GLN A 6 -4.58 -21.14 2.27
C GLN A 6 -5.33 -20.38 3.37
N GLY A 7 -4.91 -19.15 3.70
CA GLY A 7 -5.63 -18.27 4.64
C GLY A 7 -7.00 -17.79 4.15
N MET A 8 -7.24 -17.82 2.83
CA MET A 8 -8.54 -17.53 2.19
C MET A 8 -9.37 -18.80 1.95
N ASN A 9 -8.99 -19.93 2.52
CA ASN A 9 -9.64 -21.23 2.35
C ASN A 9 -9.64 -21.76 0.90
N ILE A 10 -8.74 -21.25 0.05
CA ILE A 10 -8.52 -21.70 -1.32
C ILE A 10 -7.40 -22.76 -1.30
N LYS A 11 -7.75 -24.03 -1.51
CA LYS A 11 -6.77 -25.11 -1.69
C LYS A 11 -6.13 -24.95 -3.06
N VAL A 12 -4.86 -24.59 -3.11
CA VAL A 12 -4.10 -24.47 -4.35
C VAL A 12 -2.91 -25.42 -4.28
N ASP A 13 -2.79 -26.31 -5.27
CA ASP A 13 -1.65 -27.20 -5.42
C ASP A 13 -0.41 -26.36 -5.78
N PRO A 14 0.72 -26.47 -5.05
CA PRO A 14 1.93 -25.70 -5.32
C PRO A 14 2.43 -25.78 -6.77
N ASN A 15 2.12 -26.88 -7.47
CA ASN A 15 2.54 -27.10 -8.86
C ASN A 15 1.64 -26.41 -9.89
N ASP A 16 0.41 -26.06 -9.53
CA ASP A 16 -0.55 -25.38 -10.42
C ASP A 16 -0.42 -23.86 -10.41
N ILE A 17 0.39 -23.31 -9.48
CA ILE A 17 0.68 -21.88 -9.50
C ILE A 17 1.71 -21.59 -10.59
N LYS A 18 1.24 -21.42 -11.83
CA LYS A 18 2.05 -20.85 -12.91
C LYS A 18 2.33 -19.38 -12.60
N SER A 19 3.44 -19.16 -11.90
CA SER A 19 4.00 -17.91 -11.35
C SER A 19 4.41 -16.86 -12.39
N LYS A 20 3.72 -16.75 -13.53
CA LYS A 20 4.05 -15.75 -14.57
C LYS A 20 3.33 -14.41 -14.39
N ASN A 21 2.36 -14.33 -13.47
CA ASN A 21 1.59 -13.10 -13.25
C ASN A 21 1.13 -12.89 -11.79
N THR A 22 1.77 -13.56 -10.83
CA THR A 22 1.46 -13.40 -9.41
C THR A 22 2.69 -12.83 -8.72
N ALA A 23 2.58 -11.61 -8.22
CA ALA A 23 3.67 -10.91 -7.57
C ALA A 23 3.38 -10.74 -6.08
N ALA A 24 4.41 -10.82 -5.24
CA ALA A 24 4.30 -10.21 -3.92
C ALA A 24 4.23 -8.69 -4.14
N VAL A 25 3.36 -7.99 -3.43
CA VAL A 25 3.23 -6.53 -3.55
C VAL A 25 3.42 -5.89 -2.19
N MET A 26 4.20 -4.82 -2.15
CA MET A 26 4.36 -3.97 -0.99
C MET A 26 3.45 -2.75 -1.15
N VAL A 27 2.62 -2.50 -0.16
CA VAL A 27 1.73 -1.34 -0.12
C VAL A 27 2.19 -0.41 0.99
N THR A 28 2.37 0.87 0.67
CA THR A 28 2.83 1.88 1.62
C THR A 28 1.94 3.10 1.52
N ALA A 29 1.58 3.68 2.66
CA ALA A 29 0.84 4.92 2.76
C ALA A 29 1.53 5.84 3.76
N LYS A 30 1.37 7.15 3.57
CA LYS A 30 1.80 8.15 4.56
C LYS A 30 0.60 8.55 5.40
N LEU A 31 0.60 8.16 6.67
CA LEU A 31 -0.42 8.59 7.63
C LEU A 31 -0.06 9.98 8.19
N PRO A 32 -0.86 11.03 7.95
CA PRO A 32 -0.60 12.33 8.53
C PRO A 32 -0.84 12.32 10.04
N ALA A 33 -0.08 13.15 10.76
CA ALA A 33 -0.45 13.51 12.13
C ALA A 33 -1.86 14.12 12.08
N PHE A 34 -2.77 13.72 12.96
CA PHE A 34 -4.20 14.11 12.97
C PHE A 34 -5.12 13.45 11.95
N ALA A 35 -4.70 12.37 11.27
CA ALA A 35 -5.63 11.55 10.50
C ALA A 35 -6.76 11.01 11.39
N LYS A 36 -8.00 11.13 10.93
CA LYS A 36 -9.19 10.63 11.60
C LYS A 36 -9.75 9.38 10.93
N SER A 37 -10.55 8.62 11.67
CA SER A 37 -11.25 7.47 11.10
C SER A 37 -12.14 7.93 9.93
N GLY A 38 -12.03 7.25 8.80
CA GLY A 38 -12.71 7.59 7.54
C GLY A 38 -11.92 8.51 6.60
N ASP A 39 -10.78 9.07 7.02
CA ASP A 39 -9.92 9.84 6.12
C ASP A 39 -9.35 8.94 5.01
N LYS A 40 -9.24 9.50 3.80
CA LYS A 40 -8.65 8.80 2.67
C LYS A 40 -7.16 9.11 2.55
N LEU A 41 -6.36 8.07 2.33
CA LEU A 41 -4.92 8.16 2.09
C LEU A 41 -4.58 7.69 0.68
N ASP A 42 -3.61 8.38 0.09
CA ASP A 42 -2.93 7.89 -1.11
C ASP A 42 -1.98 6.77 -0.73
N ILE A 43 -1.98 5.73 -1.56
CA ILE A 43 -1.10 4.57 -1.38
C ILE A 43 -0.19 4.39 -2.57
N THR A 44 1.02 3.93 -2.29
CA THR A 44 1.98 3.48 -3.30
C THR A 44 2.07 1.96 -3.22
N VAL A 45 1.86 1.30 -4.35
CA VAL A 45 1.96 -0.15 -4.51
C VAL A 45 3.20 -0.44 -5.34
N SER A 46 4.09 -1.28 -4.84
CA SER A 46 5.27 -1.73 -5.56
C SER A 46 5.28 -3.24 -5.64
N SER A 47 5.56 -3.77 -6.83
CA SER A 47 5.81 -5.18 -7.03
C SER A 47 7.13 -5.58 -6.38
N MET A 48 7.12 -6.70 -5.68
CA MET A 48 8.25 -7.39 -5.11
C MET A 48 8.39 -8.75 -5.82
N GLY A 49 9.39 -8.89 -6.68
CA GLY A 49 9.64 -10.09 -7.49
C GLY A 49 9.35 -9.91 -8.98
N ASP A 50 8.93 -10.98 -9.65
CA ASP A 50 8.94 -11.10 -11.12
C ASP A 50 7.72 -10.50 -11.85
N ALA A 51 6.98 -9.56 -11.24
CA ALA A 51 5.85 -8.94 -11.95
C ALA A 51 6.35 -8.15 -13.15
N LYS A 52 5.78 -8.44 -14.32
CA LYS A 52 6.09 -7.70 -15.54
C LYS A 52 5.44 -6.32 -15.58
N SER A 53 4.31 -6.13 -14.90
CA SER A 53 3.57 -4.87 -14.83
C SER A 53 2.51 -4.93 -13.73
N LEU A 54 2.21 -3.79 -13.10
CA LEU A 54 1.04 -3.62 -12.23
C LEU A 54 -0.17 -2.99 -12.95
N GLN A 55 -0.01 -2.61 -14.22
CA GLN A 55 -1.04 -1.96 -15.02
C GLN A 55 -2.31 -2.83 -15.12
N GLY A 56 -3.46 -2.26 -14.79
CA GLY A 56 -4.76 -2.94 -14.90
C GLY A 56 -5.02 -3.97 -13.80
N GLY A 57 -4.13 -4.07 -12.81
CA GLY A 57 -4.37 -4.86 -11.61
C GLY A 57 -5.35 -4.19 -10.65
N THR A 58 -5.92 -5.00 -9.76
CA THR A 58 -6.75 -4.52 -8.64
C THR A 58 -6.08 -4.94 -7.35
N LEU A 59 -5.84 -3.96 -6.47
CA LEU A 59 -5.42 -4.22 -5.10
C LEU A 59 -6.61 -4.71 -4.30
N LEU A 60 -6.50 -5.95 -3.81
CA LEU A 60 -7.46 -6.52 -2.87
C LEU A 60 -7.31 -5.85 -1.50
N LEU A 61 -8.34 -6.00 -0.66
CA LEU A 61 -8.36 -5.48 0.70
C LEU A 61 -7.08 -5.88 1.45
N THR A 62 -6.29 -4.88 1.79
CA THR A 62 -4.95 -5.02 2.38
C THR A 62 -4.85 -4.12 3.60
N ALA A 63 -4.61 -4.71 4.77
CA ALA A 63 -4.41 -3.95 6.00
C ALA A 63 -3.01 -3.32 6.03
N LEU A 64 -2.96 -2.01 6.29
CA LEU A 64 -1.73 -1.25 6.50
C LEU A 64 -1.45 -1.16 8.00
N ARG A 65 -0.30 -1.72 8.38
CA ARG A 65 0.11 -1.84 9.78
C ARG A 65 1.21 -0.87 10.12
N GLY A 66 1.17 -0.36 11.35
CA GLY A 66 2.26 0.37 11.96
C GLY A 66 3.40 -0.57 12.38
N ILE A 67 4.50 0.04 12.82
CA ILE A 67 5.65 -0.69 13.38
C ILE A 67 5.28 -1.38 14.71
N ASP A 68 4.26 -0.86 15.40
CA ASP A 68 3.63 -1.45 16.58
C ASP A 68 2.79 -2.71 16.28
N GLY A 69 2.57 -3.03 15.00
CA GLY A 69 1.78 -4.19 14.55
C GLY A 69 0.28 -3.93 14.43
N GLU A 70 -0.19 -2.75 14.84
CA GLU A 70 -1.60 -2.36 14.81
C GLU A 70 -2.02 -1.90 13.41
N ILE A 71 -3.30 -2.11 13.07
CA ILE A 71 -3.85 -1.69 11.77
C ILE A 71 -4.29 -0.23 11.87
N TYR A 72 -3.72 0.62 11.03
CA TYR A 72 -4.05 2.05 10.96
C TYR A 72 -4.98 2.39 9.80
N ALA A 73 -4.83 1.67 8.68
CA ALA A 73 -5.63 1.91 7.49
C ALA A 73 -5.87 0.62 6.71
N ILE A 74 -6.93 0.61 5.91
CA ILE A 74 -7.26 -0.48 4.98
C ILE A 74 -7.18 0.05 3.56
N ALA A 75 -6.32 -0.57 2.76
CA ALA A 75 -6.07 -0.23 1.35
C ALA A 75 -6.82 -1.17 0.41
N GLN A 76 -7.47 -0.63 -0.61
CA GLN A 76 -8.09 -1.38 -1.71
C GLN A 76 -8.30 -0.46 -2.93
N GLY A 77 -8.37 -1.04 -4.12
CA GLY A 77 -8.79 -0.31 -5.31
C GLY A 77 -8.07 -0.71 -6.60
N SER A 78 -8.47 -0.08 -7.70
CA SER A 78 -7.83 -0.26 -9.00
C SER A 78 -6.45 0.39 -9.02
N ILE A 79 -5.48 -0.32 -9.57
CA ILE A 79 -4.10 0.14 -9.63
C ILE A 79 -3.90 0.98 -10.90
N SER A 80 -3.47 2.22 -10.72
CA SER A 80 -3.06 3.10 -11.81
C SER A 80 -1.55 3.25 -11.82
N THR A 81 -0.88 2.64 -12.80
CA THR A 81 0.53 2.91 -13.10
C THR A 81 0.58 4.19 -13.94
N GLY A 82 1.15 5.27 -13.40
CA GLY A 82 1.36 6.51 -14.13
C GLY A 82 1.99 6.23 -15.49
N GLY A 83 1.45 6.85 -16.54
CA GLY A 83 1.62 6.43 -17.93
C GLY A 83 3.05 6.08 -18.34
N LEU A 84 3.14 5.09 -19.24
CA LEU A 84 4.38 4.63 -19.87
C LEU A 84 5.13 5.85 -20.44
N THR A 85 6.31 6.20 -19.92
CA THR A 85 7.19 7.14 -20.61
C THR A 85 7.98 6.35 -21.64
N PRO A 86 7.70 6.47 -22.94
CA PRO A 86 8.47 5.77 -23.95
C PRO A 86 9.82 6.49 -24.04
N ARG A 87 10.89 5.85 -23.56
CA ARG A 87 12.25 6.32 -23.84
C ARG A 87 12.51 6.08 -25.34
N PRO A 88 12.96 7.08 -26.12
CA PRO A 88 13.34 6.84 -27.50
C PRO A 88 14.48 5.81 -27.54
N GLY A 89 14.23 4.64 -28.14
CA GLY A 89 15.23 3.57 -28.30
C GLY A 89 15.38 2.57 -27.15
N GLY A 90 14.53 2.61 -26.12
CA GLY A 90 14.55 1.65 -25.00
C GLY A 90 13.21 0.97 -24.84
N ALA A 91 13.20 -0.35 -24.62
CA ALA A 91 12.01 -1.13 -24.30
C ALA A 91 11.17 -0.39 -23.25
N GLY A 92 9.88 -0.19 -23.52
CA GLY A 92 8.97 0.52 -22.62
C GLY A 92 9.01 -0.12 -21.24
N SER A 93 9.58 0.59 -20.26
CA SER A 93 9.67 0.09 -18.90
C SER A 93 8.26 0.08 -18.32
N HIS A 94 7.65 -1.09 -18.18
CA HIS A 94 6.42 -1.24 -17.42
C HIS A 94 6.69 -0.83 -15.97
N SER A 95 5.85 0.04 -15.41
CA SER A 95 6.04 0.50 -14.04
C SER A 95 5.68 -0.64 -13.08
N THR A 96 6.68 -1.15 -12.38
CA THR A 96 6.53 -2.05 -11.23
C THR A 96 6.07 -1.31 -9.98
N THR A 97 5.90 0.01 -10.07
CA THR A 97 5.35 0.88 -9.02
C THR A 97 4.11 1.60 -9.53
N ALA A 98 3.11 1.71 -8.69
CA ALA A 98 1.85 2.36 -8.98
C ALA A 98 1.36 3.16 -7.79
N THR A 99 0.46 4.12 -8.03
CA THR A 99 -0.16 4.92 -6.99
C THR A 99 -1.67 4.79 -7.10
N VAL A 100 -2.35 4.61 -5.98
CA VAL A 100 -3.81 4.65 -5.91
C VAL A 100 -4.19 5.85 -5.05
N MET A 101 -4.74 6.87 -5.70
CA MET A 101 -5.20 8.08 -5.02
C MET A 101 -6.44 7.77 -4.18
N GLY A 102 -6.43 8.15 -2.90
CA GLY A 102 -7.49 7.85 -1.95
C GLY A 102 -7.81 6.36 -1.81
N GLY A 103 -6.82 5.49 -2.08
CA GLY A 103 -6.97 4.04 -2.11
C GLY A 103 -6.94 3.38 -0.73
N ALA A 104 -6.67 4.11 0.35
CA ALA A 104 -6.79 3.60 1.70
C ALA A 104 -7.72 4.45 2.55
N ASN A 105 -8.45 3.80 3.46
CA ASN A 105 -9.26 4.45 4.48
C ASN A 105 -8.62 4.24 5.85
N VAL A 106 -8.54 5.30 6.65
CA VAL A 106 -8.04 5.24 8.02
C VAL A 106 -9.09 4.57 8.90
N GLU A 107 -8.69 3.52 9.62
CA GLU A 107 -9.55 2.82 10.58
C GLU A 107 -9.25 3.23 12.02
N ARG A 108 -7.98 3.54 12.31
CA ARG A 108 -7.51 3.88 13.65
C ARG A 108 -6.86 5.26 13.68
N GLU A 109 -7.35 6.08 14.58
CA GLU A 109 -6.77 7.39 14.89
C GLU A 109 -5.51 7.23 15.73
N ILE A 110 -4.55 8.14 15.54
CA ILE A 110 -3.39 8.22 16.43
C ILE A 110 -3.87 8.88 17.73
N PRO A 111 -3.76 8.22 18.90
CA PRO A 111 -4.17 8.83 20.16
C PRO A 111 -3.31 10.06 20.44
N GLN A 112 -3.92 11.24 20.38
CA GLN A 112 -3.27 12.51 20.68
C GLN A 112 -3.76 13.01 22.05
N ASN A 113 -2.97 12.80 23.11
CA ASN A 113 -3.29 13.28 24.45
C ASN A 113 -2.89 14.76 24.63
N PHE A 114 -3.43 15.67 23.82
CA PHE A 114 -3.18 17.12 24.00
C PHE A 114 -3.84 17.67 25.26
N SER A 115 -4.95 17.07 25.71
CA SER A 115 -5.72 17.60 26.84
C SER A 115 -5.17 17.19 28.21
N GLN A 116 -4.30 16.18 28.29
CA GLN A 116 -3.80 15.67 29.58
C GLN A 116 -2.46 16.28 30.00
N ASN A 117 -1.70 16.80 29.04
CA ASN A 117 -0.40 17.41 29.32
C ASN A 117 -0.54 18.92 29.27
N ASN A 118 -0.28 19.58 30.40
CA ASN A 118 -0.37 21.03 30.54
C ASN A 118 0.81 21.77 29.87
N ASP A 119 1.69 21.04 29.18
CA ASP A 119 2.91 21.52 28.56
C ASP A 119 2.93 21.17 27.06
N LEU A 120 3.16 22.17 26.21
CA LEU A 120 3.27 22.02 24.76
C LEU A 120 4.75 22.12 24.35
N THR A 121 5.33 21.03 23.83
CA THR A 121 6.71 21.04 23.32
C THR A 121 6.71 21.29 21.82
N LEU A 122 7.19 22.46 21.38
CA LEU A 122 7.37 22.80 19.97
C LEU A 122 8.81 22.52 19.55
N SER A 123 9.00 21.56 18.65
CA SER A 123 10.30 21.32 18.01
C SER A 123 10.36 22.06 16.68
N LEU A 124 11.09 23.17 16.63
CA LEU A 124 11.29 23.92 15.38
C LEU A 124 12.53 23.42 14.67
N LYS A 125 12.35 23.02 13.41
CA LYS A 125 13.46 22.84 12.48
C LYS A 125 13.85 24.20 11.94
N VAL A 126 15.05 24.67 12.27
CA VAL A 126 15.63 25.85 11.64
C VAL A 126 15.91 25.52 10.17
N ALA A 127 15.52 26.43 9.28
CA ALA A 127 15.63 26.30 7.82
C ALA A 127 17.09 26.23 7.35
#